data_AF-A0AA88C0A2-F1
#
_entry.id   AF-A0AA88C0A2-F1
#
_cell.length_a   1.000
_cell.length_b   1.000
_cell.length_c   1.000
_cell.angle_alpha   90.00
_cell.angle_beta   90.00
_cell.angle_gamma   90.00
#
_symmetry.space_group_name_H-M   'P 1'
#
loop_
_entity.id
_entity.type
_entity.pdbx_description
1 polymer ?
#
loop_
_entity_poly.entity_id
_entity_poly.type
_entity_poly.pdbx_seq_one_letter_code
_entity_poly.pdbx_strand_id
1 'polypeptide(L)' 'MAFLSLLCSLLLFVTGWAVLPFFVLCPLAIYLGVRSYKQLMVRNPRAGRGRRLLALMPLFIAIAAIPLTLAFISATYRA' A
#
# COMPACT_ATOMS: atom_id res chain seq x y z
N MET A 1 -1.20 28.81 23.13
CA MET A 1 -1.59 27.40 23.40
C MET A 1 -2.71 26.91 22.49
N ALA A 2 -3.80 27.66 22.30
CA ALA A 2 -4.91 27.25 21.42
C ALA A 2 -4.49 26.99 19.95
N PHE A 3 -3.58 27.78 19.40
CA PHE A 3 -3.12 27.63 18.01
C PHE A 3 -2.36 26.32 17.76
N LEU A 4 -1.51 25.91 18.70
CA LEU A 4 -0.80 24.63 18.68
C LEU A 4 -1.76 23.44 18.75
N SER A 5 -2.79 23.54 19.59
CA SER A 5 -3.86 22.52 19.70
C SER A 5 -4.65 22.38 18.40
N LEU A 6 -4.94 23.49 17.72
CA LEU A 6 -5.61 23.51 16.42
C LEU A 6 -4.74 22.87 15.33
N LEU A 7 -3.45 23.23 15.29
CA LEU A 7 -2.50 22.68 14.33
C LEU A 7 -2.36 21.15 14.49
N CYS A 8 -2.26 20.70 15.75
CA CYS A 8 -2.16 19.27 16.08
C CYS A 8 -3.42 18.49 15.68
N SER A 9 -4.60 19.08 15.89
CA SER A 9 -5.88 18.48 15.47
C SER A 9 -6.00 18.39 13.94
N LEU A 10 -5.52 19.42 13.22
CA LEU A 10 -5.51 19.43 11.76
C LEU A 10 -4.55 18.37 11.20
N LEU A 11 -3.36 18.24 11.78
CA LEU A 11 -2.37 17.21 11.44
C LEU A 11 -2.91 15.80 11.67
N LEU A 12 -3.60 15.56 12.79
CA LEU A 12 -4.26 14.30 13.08
C LEU A 12 -5.38 13.98 12.07
N PHE A 13 -6.17 14.98 11.68
CA PHE A 13 -7.20 14.80 10.68
C PHE A 13 -6.62 14.41 9.31
N VAL A 14 -5.56 15.09 8.87
CA VAL A 14 -4.89 14.80 7.59
C VAL A 14 -4.21 13.44 7.61
N THR A 15 -3.51 13.07 8.69
CA THR A 15 -2.86 11.76 8.80
C THR A 15 -3.88 10.63 8.92
N GLY A 16 -4.97 10.80 9.67
CA GLY A 16 -6.07 9.83 9.73
C GLY A 16 -6.71 9.59 8.36
N TRP A 17 -6.94 10.67 7.60
CA TRP A 17 -7.43 10.58 6.22
C TRP A 17 -6.45 9.93 5.26
N ALA A 18 -5.14 10.14 5.45
CA ALA A 18 -4.11 9.51 4.63
C ALA A 18 -3.93 8.02 4.93
N VAL A 19 -4.21 7.57 6.15
CA VAL A 19 -4.12 6.16 6.58
C VAL A 19 -5.32 5.33 6.09
N LEU A 20 -6.50 5.93 6.02
CA LEU A 20 -7.74 5.28 5.54
C LEU A 20 -7.59 4.58 4.17
N PRO A 21 -7.03 5.21 3.12
CA PRO A 21 -6.83 4.55 1.83
C PRO A 21 -5.79 3.43 1.92
N PHE A 22 -4.85 3.41 2.86
CA PHE A 22 -3.96 2.26 3.03
C PHE A 22 -4.72 1.00 3.46
N PHE A 23 -5.65 1.13 4.40
CA PHE A 23 -6.48 -0.01 4.82
C PHE A 23 -7.38 -0.57 3.72
N VAL A 24 -7.75 0.24 2.72
CA VAL A 24 -8.56 -0.20 1.58
C VAL A 24 -7.70 -0.67 0.42
N LEU A 25 -6.66 0.08 0.06
CA LEU A 25 -5.81 -0.18 -1.10
C LEU A 25 -4.85 -1.35 -0.89
N CYS A 26 -4.32 -1.58 0.32
CA CYS A 26 -3.48 -2.75 0.60
C CYS A 26 -4.20 -4.08 0.34
N PRO A 27 -5.35 -4.38 0.97
CA PRO A 27 -6.05 -5.63 0.71
C PRO A 27 -6.55 -5.73 -0.73
N LEU A 28 -6.93 -4.61 -1.36
CA LEU A 28 -7.31 -4.57 -2.77
C LEU A 28 -6.14 -4.94 -3.69
N ALA A 29 -4.94 -4.40 -3.41
CA ALA A 29 -3.73 -4.70 -4.16
C ALA A 29 -3.30 -6.17 -4.01
N ILE A 30 -3.41 -6.72 -2.79
CA ILE A 30 -3.17 -8.15 -2.53
C ILE A 30 -4.17 -9.01 -3.31
N TYR A 31 -5.46 -8.70 -3.23
CA TYR A 31 -6.51 -9.43 -3.93
C TYR A 31 -6.32 -9.40 -5.46
N LEU A 32 -6.05 -8.21 -6.03
CA LEU A 32 -5.79 -8.04 -7.46
C LEU A 32 -4.50 -8.73 -7.90
N GLY A 33 -3.45 -8.70 -7.07
CA GLY A 33 -2.19 -9.42 -7.32
C GLY A 33 -2.37 -10.94 -7.37
N VAL A 34 -3.11 -11.51 -6.40
CA VAL A 34 -3.42 -12.96 -6.39
C VAL A 34 -4.33 -13.34 -7.55
N ARG A 35 -5.35 -12.51 -7.86
CA ARG A 35 -6.29 -12.75 -8.96
C ARG A 35 -5.57 -12.72 -10.32
N SER A 36 -4.69 -11.74 -10.55
CA SER A 36 -3.92 -11.64 -11.79
C SER A 36 -2.94 -12.80 -11.94
N TYR A 37 -2.27 -13.20 -10.86
CA TYR A 37 -1.40 -14.38 -10.84
C TYR A 37 -2.16 -15.66 -11.22
N LYS A 38 -3.32 -15.91 -10.58
CA LYS A 38 -4.17 -17.07 -10.89
C LYS A 38 -4.67 -17.03 -12.34
N GLN A 39 -5.15 -15.89 -12.82
CA GLN A 39 -5.61 -15.76 -14.21
C GLN A 39 -4.49 -16.01 -15.22
N LEU A 40 -3.27 -15.55 -14.93
CA LEU A 40 -2.13 -15.76 -15.82
C LEU A 40 -1.69 -17.23 -15.87
N MET A 41 -1.76 -17.93 -14.74
CA MET A 41 -1.42 -19.34 -14.61
C MET A 41 -2.46 -20.26 -15.28
N VAL A 42 -3.74 -19.90 -15.21
CA VAL A 42 -4.83 -20.61 -15.91
C VAL A 42 -4.79 -20.35 -17.41
N ARG A 43 -4.53 -19.10 -17.83
CA ARG A 43 -4.60 -18.69 -19.24
C ARG A 43 -3.33 -19.03 -20.02
N ASN A 44 -2.18 -19.14 -19.37
CA ASN A 44 -0.91 -19.51 -19.99
C ASN A 44 -0.01 -20.32 -19.01
N PRO A 45 -0.21 -21.63 -18.86
CA PRO A 45 0.61 -22.47 -17.97
C PRO A 45 2.09 -22.52 -18.38
N ARG A 46 2.43 -22.22 -19.64
CA ARG A 46 3.80 -22.10 -20.16
C ARG A 46 4.32 -20.65 -20.22
N ALA A 47 3.67 -19.69 -19.56
CA ALA A 47 4.13 -18.30 -19.56
C ALA A 47 5.58 -18.19 -19.05
N GLY A 48 6.46 -17.60 -19.86
CA GLY A 48 7.87 -17.38 -19.53
C GLY A 48 8.07 -16.54 -18.27
N ARG A 49 9.23 -16.74 -17.60
CA ARG A 49 9.58 -16.15 -16.29
C ARG A 49 9.28 -14.65 -16.17
N GLY A 50 9.45 -13.87 -17.25
CA GLY A 50 9.17 -12.42 -17.26
C GLY A 50 7.69 -12.05 -17.07
N ARG A 51 6.75 -12.79 -17.64
CA ARG A 51 5.31 -12.52 -17.42
C ARG A 51 4.83 -12.90 -16.02
N ARG A 52 5.48 -13.89 -15.39
CA ARG A 52 5.26 -14.21 -13.96
C ARG A 52 5.75 -13.08 -13.05
N LEU A 53 6.88 -12.45 -13.37
CA LEU A 53 7.40 -11.29 -12.64
C LEU A 53 6.44 -10.08 -12.72
N LEU A 54 5.91 -9.78 -13.90
CA LEU A 54 4.93 -8.70 -14.07
C LEU A 54 3.63 -8.97 -13.29
N ALA A 55 3.18 -10.23 -13.21
CA ALA A 55 2.02 -10.60 -12.39
C ALA A 55 2.28 -10.48 -10.88
N LEU A 56 3.53 -10.63 -10.44
CA LEU A 56 3.96 -10.44 -9.05
C LEU A 56 4.25 -8.98 -8.71
N MET A 57 4.44 -8.11 -9.71
CA MET A 57 4.71 -6.68 -9.54
C MET A 57 3.72 -5.97 -8.59
N PRO A 58 2.39 -6.14 -8.70
CA PRO A 58 1.44 -5.54 -7.74
C PRO A 58 1.61 -6.09 -6.32
N LEU A 59 2.07 -7.34 -6.17
CA LEU A 59 2.33 -7.94 -4.87
C LEU A 59 3.62 -7.39 -4.24
N PHE A 60 4.67 -7.17 -5.04
CA PHE A 60 5.88 -6.47 -4.62
C PHE A 60 5.60 -5.01 -4.24
N ILE A 61 4.77 -4.30 -5.01
CA ILE A 61 4.34 -2.93 -4.68
C ILE A 61 3.57 -2.92 -3.36
N ALA A 62 2.67 -3.87 -3.14
CA ALA A 62 1.93 -3.98 -1.88
C ALA A 62 2.85 -4.28 -0.68
N ILE A 63 3.84 -5.17 -0.84
CA ILE A 63 4.81 -5.47 0.22
C ILE A 63 5.71 -4.25 0.49
N ALA A 64 6.17 -3.55 -0.53
CA ALA A 64 7.02 -2.37 -0.40
C ALA A 64 6.25 -1.16 0.19
N ALA A 65 4.94 -1.10 -0.01
CA ALA A 65 4.10 -0.03 0.54
C ALA A 65 4.02 -0.06 2.07
N ILE A 66 4.11 -1.25 2.70
CA ILE A 66 4.03 -1.43 4.17
C ILE A 66 5.21 -0.79 4.92
N PRO A 67 6.50 -1.07 4.62
CA PRO A 67 7.61 -0.41 5.27
C PRO A 67 7.69 1.08 4.90
N LEU A 68 7.23 1.46 3.70
CA LEU A 68 7.17 2.88 3.31
C LEU A 68 6.18 3.66 4.18
N THR A 69 5.01 3.07 4.48
CA THR A 69 4.05 3.69 5.41
C THR A 69 4.58 3.75 6.83
N LEU A 70 5.21 2.67 7.31
CA LEU A 70 5.86 2.66 8.62
C LEU A 70 6.94 3.72 8.72
N ALA A 71 7.78 3.90 7.70
CA ALA A 71 8.78 4.95 7.63
C ALA A 71 8.15 6.35 7.62
N PHE A 72 7.06 6.54 6.87
CA PHE A 72 6.36 7.82 6.81
C PHE A 72 5.72 8.18 8.15
N ILE A 73 5.05 7.23 8.80
CA ILE A 73 4.42 7.40 10.11
C ILE A 73 5.50 7.67 11.17
N SER A 74 6.58 6.90 11.19
CA SER A 74 7.67 7.11 12.16
C SER A 74 8.42 8.42 11.95
N ALA A 75 8.57 8.90 10.70
CA ALA A 75 9.10 10.21 10.41
C ALA A 75 8.16 11.35 10.84
N THR A 76 6.85 11.20 10.65
CA THR A 76 5.85 12.20 11.10
C THR A 76 5.65 12.20 12.61
N TYR A 77 5.86 11.09 13.30
CA TYR A 77 5.75 11.01 14.76
C TYR A 77 7.01 11.49 15.50
N ARG A 78 8.17 11.51 14.82
CA ARG A 78 9.43 12.04 15.36
C ARG A 78 9.62 13.55 15.13
N ALA A 79 8.85 14.16 14.23
CA ALA A 79 8.87 15.60 13.95
C ALA A 79 7.95 16.35 14.91
#